data_AF-A0A9W3KV20-F1
#
_entry.id   AF-A0A9W3KV20-F1
#
_cell.length_a   1.000
_cell.length_b   1.000
_cell.length_c   1.000
_cell.angle_alpha   90.00
_cell.angle_beta   90.00
_cell.angle_gamma   90.00
#
_symmetry.space_group_name_H-M   'P 1'
#
loop_
_entity.id
_entity.type
_entity.pdbx_description
1 polymer ?
#
loop_
_entity_poly.entity_id
_entity_poly.type
_entity_poly.pdbx_seq_one_letter_code
_entity_poly.pdbx_strand_id
1 'polypeptide(L)'
;MILQNDKYTHSPVAQDFIWVAEYPDGTHLPEFDFNTKEENSFYKIDRNKLFRFGLIGHGNKIYFERDGIFSIAGHRIQFFYEFDGKTIPLNGDFKYDINDIITFKDAEASGLVAGFQGNGMLSNRITHYSLGYKTNINVEGINFHFKPIVKLPLNQPAMINLRMVADQKLDGKVIIVKNGRVAFETKAPLEPNIGGELNWIIQ
;
A
#
# COMPACT_ATOMS: atom_id res chain seq x y z
N MET A 1 6.01 -4.74 18.66
CA MET A 1 5.52 -4.08 17.44
C MET A 1 6.67 -3.28 16.84
N ILE A 2 7.10 -3.66 15.64
CA ILE A 2 8.11 -3.00 14.81
C ILE A 2 7.57 -1.70 14.18
N LEU A 3 6.39 -1.73 13.54
CA LEU A 3 5.83 -0.60 12.78
C LEU A 3 5.45 0.60 13.66
N GLN A 4 5.42 0.42 14.97
CA GLN A 4 5.19 1.47 15.96
C GLN A 4 6.41 1.74 16.87
N ASN A 5 7.56 1.13 16.60
CA ASN A 5 8.77 1.27 17.43
C ASN A 5 9.89 1.96 16.65
N ASP A 6 10.37 3.09 17.16
CA ASP A 6 11.34 3.94 16.45
C ASP A 6 12.76 3.35 16.36
N LYS A 7 13.02 2.24 17.05
CA LYS A 7 14.24 1.45 16.85
C LYS A 7 14.30 0.80 15.46
N TYR A 8 13.16 0.54 14.84
CA TYR A 8 13.08 -0.15 13.54
C TYR A 8 12.61 0.82 12.45
N THR A 9 13.56 1.53 11.88
CA THR A 9 13.31 2.56 10.87
C THR A 9 14.13 2.36 9.59
N HIS A 10 15.00 1.36 9.58
CA HIS A 10 15.93 1.09 8.48
C HIS A 10 15.86 -0.38 8.10
N SER A 11 16.13 -0.67 6.83
CA SER A 11 16.33 -2.03 6.35
C SER A 11 17.57 -2.67 6.99
N PRO A 12 17.53 -3.96 7.37
CA PRO A 12 18.69 -4.69 7.89
C PRO A 12 19.68 -5.13 6.79
N VAL A 13 19.31 -4.94 5.53
CA VAL A 13 20.08 -5.29 4.32
C VAL A 13 20.26 -4.05 3.42
N ALA A 14 21.01 -4.19 2.33
CA ALA A 14 21.31 -3.08 1.41
C ALA A 14 20.08 -2.52 0.65
N GLN A 15 18.96 -3.26 0.62
CA GLN A 15 17.71 -2.81 0.03
C GLN A 15 17.12 -1.64 0.81
N ASP A 16 16.56 -0.63 0.13
CA ASP A 16 16.08 0.61 0.76
C ASP A 16 14.91 0.39 1.72
N PHE A 17 13.90 -0.36 1.28
CA PHE A 17 12.69 -0.67 2.07
C PHE A 17 12.43 -2.16 2.10
N ILE A 18 12.04 -2.69 3.25
CA ILE A 18 11.60 -4.09 3.40
C ILE A 18 10.15 -4.14 3.87
N TRP A 19 9.41 -5.18 3.50
CA TRP A 19 8.06 -5.37 4.03
C TRP A 19 8.07 -5.98 5.44
N VAL A 20 7.05 -5.66 6.23
CA VAL A 20 6.83 -6.21 7.59
C VAL A 20 5.35 -6.48 7.79
N ALA A 21 5.03 -7.70 8.22
CA ALA A 21 3.73 -8.07 8.75
C ALA A 21 3.77 -8.10 10.29
N GLU A 22 2.76 -7.53 10.95
CA GLU A 22 2.57 -7.61 12.39
C GLU A 22 1.27 -8.33 12.75
N TYR A 23 1.31 -9.01 13.89
CA TYR A 23 0.19 -9.77 14.44
C TYR A 23 -0.24 -9.21 15.80
N PRO A 24 -1.49 -9.45 16.26
CA PRO A 24 -2.04 -8.90 17.50
C PRO A 24 -1.28 -9.32 18.77
N ASP A 25 -0.61 -10.47 18.75
CA ASP A 25 0.19 -10.98 19.87
C ASP A 25 1.58 -10.31 19.96
N GLY A 26 1.88 -9.36 19.07
CA GLY A 26 3.13 -8.63 19.02
C GLY A 26 4.24 -9.34 18.23
N THR A 27 4.00 -10.57 17.75
CA THR A 27 4.89 -11.24 16.81
C THR A 27 4.83 -10.56 15.44
N HIS A 28 5.85 -10.81 14.62
CA HIS A 28 6.00 -10.17 13.31
C HIS A 28 6.78 -11.07 12.36
N LEU A 29 6.58 -10.83 11.06
CA LEU A 29 7.33 -11.47 9.99
C LEU A 29 7.85 -10.36 9.05
N PRO A 30 9.14 -10.04 9.08
CA PRO A 30 9.76 -9.08 8.15
C PRO A 30 10.30 -9.81 6.92
N GLU A 31 10.45 -9.11 5.79
CA GLU A 31 11.07 -9.66 4.58
C GLU A 31 12.47 -10.18 4.83
N PHE A 32 13.25 -9.47 5.65
CA PHE A 32 14.55 -9.90 6.11
C PHE A 32 14.58 -9.83 7.62
N ASP A 33 15.05 -10.89 8.26
CA ASP A 33 15.22 -10.91 9.71
C ASP A 33 16.19 -9.80 10.14
N PHE A 34 15.84 -9.04 11.18
CA PHE A 34 16.63 -7.89 11.61
C PHE A 34 17.98 -8.28 12.25
N ASN A 35 18.15 -9.54 12.66
CA ASN A 35 19.37 -10.05 13.27
C ASN A 35 20.18 -10.91 12.28
N THR A 36 19.55 -11.95 11.70
CA THR A 36 20.22 -12.91 10.81
C THR A 36 20.35 -12.41 9.38
N LYS A 37 19.53 -11.43 8.98
CA LYS A 37 19.40 -10.91 7.61
C LYS A 37 18.92 -11.95 6.60
N GLU A 38 18.45 -13.10 7.06
CA GLU A 38 17.87 -14.13 6.21
C GLU A 38 16.52 -13.68 5.66
N GLU A 39 16.26 -14.00 4.40
CA GLU A 39 15.02 -13.65 3.72
C GLU A 39 13.86 -14.57 4.16
N ASN A 40 12.72 -13.96 4.45
CA ASN A 40 11.45 -14.65 4.67
C ASN A 40 10.59 -14.58 3.41
N SER A 41 9.81 -15.65 3.20
CA SER A 41 8.85 -15.68 2.12
C SER A 41 7.59 -14.88 2.47
N PHE A 42 7.14 -14.04 1.54
CA PHE A 42 5.84 -13.35 1.62
C PHE A 42 4.66 -14.33 1.81
N TYR A 43 4.77 -15.55 1.27
CA TYR A 43 3.72 -16.58 1.39
C TYR A 43 3.63 -17.20 2.80
N LYS A 44 4.57 -16.91 3.71
CA LYS A 44 4.50 -17.34 5.11
C LYS A 44 3.68 -16.39 5.99
N ILE A 45 3.23 -15.24 5.47
CA ILE A 45 2.42 -14.29 6.24
C ILE A 45 1.06 -14.94 6.58
N ASP A 46 0.74 -15.05 7.88
CA ASP A 46 -0.59 -15.44 8.35
C ASP A 46 -1.60 -14.30 8.14
N ARG A 47 -2.24 -14.28 6.97
CA ARG A 47 -3.20 -13.23 6.56
C ARG A 47 -4.43 -13.15 7.45
N ASN A 48 -4.82 -14.24 8.12
CA ASN A 48 -6.01 -14.28 8.97
C ASN A 48 -5.77 -13.60 10.33
N LYS A 49 -4.51 -13.43 10.72
CA LYS A 49 -4.11 -12.75 11.96
C LYS A 49 -3.46 -11.40 11.67
N LEU A 50 -3.49 -10.92 10.44
CA LEU A 50 -2.78 -9.70 10.08
C LEU A 50 -3.35 -8.50 10.83
N PHE A 51 -2.48 -7.77 11.54
CA PHE A 51 -2.86 -6.56 12.25
C PHE A 51 -2.34 -5.30 11.55
N ARG A 52 -1.12 -5.36 11.01
CA ARG A 52 -0.54 -4.32 10.16
C ARG A 52 0.31 -4.95 9.08
N PHE A 53 0.37 -4.29 7.92
CA PHE A 53 1.32 -4.64 6.88
C PHE A 53 1.88 -3.37 6.26
N GLY A 54 3.19 -3.35 6.04
CA GLY A 54 3.82 -2.17 5.50
C GLY A 54 5.29 -2.32 5.13
N LEU A 55 5.91 -1.19 4.84
CA LEU A 55 7.29 -1.02 4.45
C LEU A 55 8.05 -0.22 5.52
N ILE A 56 9.31 -0.59 5.75
CA ILE A 56 10.25 0.12 6.62
C ILE A 56 11.55 0.35 5.86
N GLY A 57 12.05 1.58 5.89
CA GLY A 57 13.25 1.98 5.17
C GLY A 57 13.52 3.48 5.26
N HIS A 58 14.79 3.88 5.10
CA HIS A 58 15.23 5.28 5.13
C HIS A 58 14.64 6.16 6.26
N GLY A 59 14.56 5.65 7.48
CA GLY A 59 14.00 6.41 8.60
C GLY A 59 12.46 6.45 8.64
N ASN A 60 11.79 5.88 7.63
CA ASN A 60 10.34 6.01 7.41
C ASN A 60 9.62 4.66 7.56
N LYS A 61 8.32 4.77 7.86
CA LYS A 61 7.39 3.64 7.96
C LYS A 61 6.11 3.99 7.22
N ILE A 62 5.68 3.07 6.37
CA ILE A 62 4.50 3.24 5.51
C ILE A 62 3.72 1.95 5.61
N TYR A 63 2.56 1.99 6.23
CA TYR A 63 1.79 0.77 6.52
C TYR A 63 0.30 1.05 6.49
N PHE A 64 -0.51 0.01 6.49
CA PHE A 64 -1.92 0.10 6.84
C PHE A 64 -2.24 -0.74 8.06
N GLU A 65 -3.24 -0.30 8.81
CA GLU A 65 -3.86 -1.02 9.92
C GLU A 65 -4.85 -2.08 9.39
N ARG A 66 -5.32 -2.98 10.26
CA ARG A 66 -6.30 -4.03 9.93
C ARG A 66 -7.58 -3.53 9.25
N ASP A 67 -7.98 -2.29 9.53
CA ASP A 67 -9.13 -1.60 8.93
C ASP A 67 -8.81 -0.89 7.59
N GLY A 68 -7.57 -0.99 7.11
CA GLY A 68 -7.10 -0.40 5.86
C GLY A 68 -6.68 1.06 5.96
N ILE A 69 -6.72 1.71 7.13
CA ILE A 69 -6.21 3.09 7.26
C ILE A 69 -4.69 3.08 7.06
N PHE A 70 -4.22 3.87 6.09
CA PHE A 70 -2.78 4.04 5.88
C PHE A 70 -2.19 5.01 6.89
N SER A 71 -1.02 4.68 7.41
CA SER A 71 -0.08 5.58 8.06
C SER A 71 1.11 5.77 7.13
N ILE A 72 1.24 6.95 6.54
CA ILE A 72 2.32 7.31 5.62
C ILE A 72 3.12 8.46 6.24
N ALA A 73 4.36 8.18 6.66
CA ALA A 73 5.22 9.17 7.34
C ALA A 73 4.52 9.87 8.53
N GLY A 74 3.72 9.12 9.30
CA GLY A 74 2.96 9.62 10.45
C GLY A 74 1.62 10.28 10.10
N HIS A 75 1.27 10.39 8.82
CA HIS A 75 -0.05 10.88 8.39
C HIS A 75 -1.04 9.73 8.22
N ARG A 76 -2.21 9.85 8.87
CA ARG A 76 -3.34 8.93 8.65
C ARG A 76 -4.10 9.34 7.40
N ILE A 77 -4.30 8.38 6.48
CA ILE A 77 -5.02 8.57 5.23
C ILE A 77 -6.28 7.70 5.21
N GLN A 78 -7.42 8.36 4.99
CA GLN A 78 -8.73 7.73 4.89
C GLN A 78 -9.36 8.06 3.54
N PHE A 79 -10.17 7.13 3.04
CA PHE A 79 -10.85 7.24 1.77
C PHE A 79 -12.35 7.15 1.98
N PHE A 80 -13.08 8.01 1.29
CA PHE A 80 -14.54 8.01 1.30
C PHE A 80 -15.06 8.11 -0.13
N TYR A 81 -16.27 7.58 -0.33
CA TYR A 81 -17.05 7.79 -1.53
C TYR A 81 -18.37 8.47 -1.16
N GLU A 82 -18.75 9.50 -1.90
CA GLU A 82 -20.03 10.18 -1.71
C GLU A 82 -20.89 10.06 -2.97
N PHE A 83 -22.14 9.64 -2.79
CA PHE A 83 -23.17 9.54 -3.83
C PHE A 83 -24.55 9.76 -3.21
N ASP A 84 -25.48 10.36 -3.94
CA ASP A 84 -26.85 10.64 -3.48
C ASP A 84 -26.94 11.31 -2.08
N GLY A 85 -25.98 12.19 -1.77
CA GLY A 85 -25.89 12.89 -0.48
C GLY A 85 -25.43 12.02 0.70
N LYS A 86 -24.99 10.79 0.45
CA LYS A 86 -24.45 9.86 1.45
C LYS A 86 -22.94 9.73 1.30
N THR A 87 -22.23 9.72 2.42
CA THR A 87 -20.78 9.49 2.46
C THR A 87 -20.50 8.13 3.10
N ILE A 88 -19.82 7.24 2.38
CA ILE A 88 -19.42 5.92 2.87
C ILE A 88 -17.90 5.85 3.07
N PRO A 89 -17.41 5.22 4.15
CA PRO A 89 -15.99 4.94 4.30
C PRO A 89 -15.57 3.80 3.37
N LEU A 90 -14.45 3.99 2.66
CA LEU A 90 -13.79 2.95 1.87
C LEU A 90 -12.67 2.23 2.64
N ASN A 91 -12.32 2.74 3.82
CA ASN A 91 -11.46 2.12 4.83
C ASN A 91 -11.79 2.68 6.22
N GLY A 92 -11.22 2.08 7.27
CA GLY A 92 -11.44 2.51 8.66
C GLY A 92 -12.68 1.92 9.33
N ASP A 93 -13.31 0.92 8.70
CA ASP A 93 -14.41 0.16 9.28
C ASP A 93 -13.95 -1.28 9.58
N PHE A 94 -13.92 -1.65 10.87
CA PHE A 94 -13.53 -2.97 11.35
C PHE A 94 -14.44 -4.10 10.88
N LYS A 95 -15.59 -3.80 10.27
CA LYS A 95 -16.41 -4.81 9.58
C LYS A 95 -15.68 -5.45 8.41
N TYR A 96 -14.72 -4.76 7.80
CA TYR A 96 -13.99 -5.22 6.60
C TYR A 96 -12.51 -5.42 6.93
N ASP A 97 -12.18 -6.60 7.44
CA ASP A 97 -10.79 -6.98 7.71
C ASP A 97 -9.97 -7.06 6.42
N ILE A 98 -8.83 -6.38 6.42
CA ILE A 98 -7.89 -6.41 5.30
C ILE A 98 -6.97 -7.63 5.40
N ASN A 99 -7.19 -8.61 4.53
CA ASN A 99 -6.38 -9.83 4.44
C ASN A 99 -5.78 -10.10 3.04
N ASP A 100 -6.28 -9.44 1.98
CA ASP A 100 -5.70 -9.52 0.62
C ASP A 100 -4.67 -8.41 0.41
N ILE A 101 -3.48 -8.63 0.95
CA ILE A 101 -2.35 -7.69 0.92
C ILE A 101 -1.56 -7.76 -0.39
N ILE A 102 -1.03 -6.62 -0.81
CA ILE A 102 -0.26 -6.45 -2.04
C ILE A 102 1.09 -5.82 -1.68
N THR A 103 2.18 -6.40 -2.18
CA THR A 103 3.49 -5.75 -2.25
C THR A 103 4.19 -6.18 -3.53
N PHE A 104 4.92 -5.26 -4.14
CA PHE A 104 5.81 -5.57 -5.27
C PHE A 104 6.87 -4.46 -5.40
N LYS A 105 7.92 -4.76 -6.17
CA LYS A 105 9.03 -3.85 -6.41
C LYS A 105 9.25 -3.78 -7.92
N ASP A 106 9.45 -2.58 -8.44
CA ASP A 106 9.96 -2.42 -9.81
C ASP A 106 11.48 -2.30 -9.74
N ALA A 107 12.18 -2.99 -10.63
CA ALA A 107 13.63 -2.95 -10.70
C ALA A 107 14.09 -2.78 -12.15
N GLU A 108 15.19 -2.06 -12.32
CA GLU A 108 15.87 -1.89 -13.59
C GLU A 108 17.22 -2.61 -13.56
N ALA A 109 17.60 -3.17 -14.70
CA ALA A 109 18.94 -3.69 -14.94
C ALA A 109 19.59 -2.81 -16.02
N SER A 110 20.77 -2.28 -15.72
CA SER A 110 21.54 -1.47 -16.66
C SER A 110 22.96 -1.99 -16.76
N GLY A 111 23.55 -1.93 -17.95
CA GLY A 111 24.94 -2.32 -18.16
C GLY A 111 25.47 -1.91 -19.51
N LEU A 112 26.80 -1.83 -19.60
CA LEU A 112 27.49 -1.63 -20.87
C LEU A 112 27.76 -2.99 -21.49
N VAL A 113 27.22 -3.22 -22.69
CA VAL A 113 27.63 -4.36 -23.51
C VAL A 113 28.98 -4.01 -24.12
N ALA A 114 30.07 -4.37 -23.44
CA ALA A 114 31.40 -4.33 -24.04
C ALA A 114 31.44 -5.40 -25.15
N GLY A 115 31.71 -4.98 -26.39
CA GLY A 115 31.67 -5.84 -27.57
C GLY A 115 32.55 -7.09 -27.45
N PHE A 116 32.07 -8.20 -28.01
CA PHE A 116 32.69 -9.49 -28.37
C PHE A 116 33.79 -10.15 -27.50
N GLN A 117 34.24 -9.57 -26.39
CA GLN A 117 35.23 -10.14 -25.46
C GLN A 117 34.73 -10.12 -24.00
N GLY A 118 33.47 -10.51 -23.84
CA GLY A 118 32.94 -11.20 -22.66
C GLY A 118 33.40 -10.67 -21.31
N ASN A 119 32.75 -9.62 -20.81
CA ASN A 119 32.41 -9.40 -19.40
C ASN A 119 31.61 -8.10 -19.30
N GLY A 120 30.30 -8.19 -19.61
CA GLY A 120 29.39 -7.08 -19.39
C GLY A 120 29.14 -6.89 -17.89
N MET A 121 29.31 -5.67 -17.38
CA MET A 121 29.00 -5.34 -16.00
C MET A 121 27.53 -4.93 -15.93
N LEU A 122 26.69 -5.80 -15.38
CA LEU A 122 25.27 -5.53 -15.12
C LEU A 122 25.10 -5.02 -13.69
N SER A 123 24.34 -3.94 -13.54
CA SER A 123 23.90 -3.40 -12.26
C SER A 123 22.38 -3.45 -12.18
N ASN A 124 21.86 -3.95 -11.06
CA ASN A 124 20.42 -4.02 -10.81
C ASN A 124 20.08 -3.04 -9.69
N ARG A 125 18.97 -2.31 -9.85
CA ARG A 125 18.48 -1.39 -8.82
C ARG A 125 16.97 -1.44 -8.75
N ILE A 126 16.43 -1.56 -7.55
CA ILE A 126 15.01 -1.34 -7.29
C ILE A 126 14.73 0.15 -7.47
N THR A 127 13.75 0.50 -8.28
CA THR A 127 13.38 1.89 -8.56
C THR A 127 12.09 2.30 -7.85
N HIS A 128 11.32 1.32 -7.38
CA HIS A 128 9.99 1.54 -6.84
C HIS A 128 9.61 0.45 -5.84
N TYR A 129 9.00 0.83 -4.73
CA TYR A 129 8.32 -0.07 -3.79
C TYR A 129 6.83 0.23 -3.76
N SER A 130 6.00 -0.81 -3.81
CA SER A 130 4.54 -0.69 -3.76
C SER A 130 3.96 -1.51 -2.62
N LEU A 131 2.95 -0.96 -1.96
CA LEU A 131 2.22 -1.57 -0.86
C LEU A 131 0.74 -1.24 -0.99
N GLY A 132 -0.14 -2.21 -0.82
CA GLY A 132 -1.57 -1.95 -0.78
C GLY A 132 -2.37 -3.15 -0.35
N TYR A 133 -3.66 -3.10 -0.65
CA TYR A 133 -4.57 -4.21 -0.40
C TYR A 133 -5.75 -4.19 -1.36
N LYS A 134 -6.56 -5.25 -1.32
CA LYS A 134 -7.91 -5.26 -1.89
C LYS A 134 -8.92 -5.52 -0.79
N THR A 135 -10.10 -4.94 -0.93
CA THR A 135 -11.24 -5.21 -0.06
C THR A 135 -12.56 -5.10 -0.82
N ASN A 136 -13.55 -5.83 -0.32
CA ASN A 136 -14.92 -5.77 -0.82
C ASN A 136 -15.79 -5.12 0.24
N ILE A 137 -16.42 -4.01 -0.11
CA ILE A 137 -17.27 -3.24 0.79
C ILE A 137 -18.71 -3.39 0.32
N ASN A 138 -19.57 -3.94 1.19
CA ASN A 138 -21.00 -4.04 0.92
C ASN A 138 -21.75 -3.04 1.80
N VAL A 139 -22.30 -2.00 1.17
CA VAL A 139 -23.07 -0.95 1.86
C VAL A 139 -24.38 -0.75 1.11
N GLU A 140 -25.50 -0.87 1.83
CA GLU A 140 -26.85 -0.69 1.29
C GLU A 140 -27.15 -1.55 0.04
N GLY A 141 -26.56 -2.74 -0.04
CA GLY A 141 -26.76 -3.65 -1.18
C GLY A 141 -25.92 -3.33 -2.41
N ILE A 142 -25.06 -2.31 -2.36
CA ILE A 142 -24.05 -2.03 -3.39
C ILE A 142 -22.75 -2.73 -3.00
N ASN A 143 -22.15 -3.46 -3.93
CA ASN A 143 -20.84 -4.07 -3.76
C ASN A 143 -19.77 -3.20 -4.41
N PHE A 144 -18.83 -2.72 -3.60
CA PHE A 144 -17.64 -2.03 -4.06
C PHE A 144 -16.43 -2.95 -3.97
N HIS A 145 -15.63 -3.01 -5.02
CA HIS A 145 -14.28 -3.55 -4.99
C HIS A 145 -13.29 -2.39 -4.91
N PHE A 146 -12.59 -2.29 -3.79
CA PHE A 146 -11.65 -1.19 -3.53
C PHE A 146 -10.22 -1.71 -3.43
N LYS A 147 -9.30 -1.04 -4.13
CA LYS A 147 -7.89 -1.41 -4.20
C LYS A 147 -7.02 -0.15 -4.15
N PRO A 148 -6.58 0.28 -2.96
CA PRO A 148 -5.57 1.31 -2.81
C PRO A 148 -4.15 0.69 -2.83
N ILE A 149 -3.24 1.30 -3.59
CA ILE A 149 -1.80 0.98 -3.59
C ILE A 149 -1.01 2.27 -3.40
N VAL A 150 -0.24 2.33 -2.32
CA VAL A 150 0.83 3.32 -2.13
C VAL A 150 2.01 2.92 -3.00
N LYS A 151 2.50 3.88 -3.76
CA LYS A 151 3.61 3.78 -4.71
C LYS A 151 4.74 4.70 -4.25
N LEU A 152 5.91 4.13 -4.02
CA LEU A 152 7.11 4.80 -3.51
C LEU A 152 8.26 4.72 -4.52
N PRO A 153 8.21 5.53 -5.59
CA PRO A 153 9.34 5.66 -6.50
C PRO A 153 10.51 6.36 -5.81
N LEU A 154 11.75 5.88 -5.99
CA LEU A 154 12.91 6.44 -5.30
C LEU A 154 13.29 7.86 -5.74
N ASN A 155 12.91 8.27 -6.95
CA ASN A 155 13.28 9.56 -7.55
C ASN A 155 12.07 10.44 -7.91
N GLN A 156 10.87 10.11 -7.42
CA GLN A 156 9.65 10.86 -7.70
C GLN A 156 8.79 10.96 -6.43
N PRO A 157 7.81 11.88 -6.38
CA PRO A 157 6.87 11.94 -5.27
C PRO A 157 6.12 10.63 -5.07
N ALA A 158 5.91 10.26 -3.80
CA ALA A 158 5.03 9.15 -3.45
C ALA A 158 3.59 9.44 -3.88
N MET A 159 2.87 8.41 -4.32
CA MET A 159 1.48 8.54 -4.74
C MET A 159 0.64 7.39 -4.21
N ILE A 160 -0.67 7.58 -4.15
CA ILE A 160 -1.64 6.50 -3.95
C ILE A 160 -2.40 6.31 -5.25
N ASN A 161 -2.30 5.12 -5.82
CA ASN A 161 -3.19 4.65 -6.87
C ASN A 161 -4.44 4.05 -6.22
N LEU A 162 -5.59 4.60 -6.55
CA LEU A 162 -6.90 4.11 -6.11
C LEU A 162 -7.59 3.49 -7.31
N ARG A 163 -7.99 2.22 -7.18
CA ARG A 163 -8.91 1.58 -8.11
C ARG A 163 -10.20 1.22 -7.38
N MET A 164 -11.31 1.54 -8.01
CA MET A 164 -12.64 1.25 -7.47
C MET A 164 -13.56 0.75 -8.58
N VAL A 165 -14.37 -0.26 -8.24
CA VAL A 165 -15.42 -0.82 -9.09
C VAL A 165 -16.68 -0.91 -8.22
N ALA A 166 -17.84 -0.60 -8.78
CA ALA A 166 -19.13 -0.88 -8.15
C ALA A 166 -19.96 -1.81 -9.06
N ASP A 167 -20.85 -2.61 -8.48
CA ASP A 167 -21.80 -3.43 -9.23
C ASP A 167 -23.01 -2.63 -9.74
N GLN A 168 -23.13 -1.36 -9.34
CA GLN A 168 -24.19 -0.43 -9.73
C GLN A 168 -23.61 0.86 -10.33
N LYS A 169 -24.44 1.57 -11.10
CA LYS A 169 -24.12 2.87 -11.66
C LYS A 169 -24.27 3.93 -10.56
N LEU A 170 -23.25 4.76 -10.37
CA LEU A 170 -23.25 5.79 -9.33
C LEU A 170 -22.66 7.09 -9.91
N ASP A 171 -23.35 8.21 -9.73
CA ASP A 171 -22.77 9.54 -9.98
C ASP A 171 -22.25 10.12 -8.67
N GLY A 172 -21.03 9.72 -8.31
CA GLY A 172 -20.42 10.11 -7.04
C GLY A 172 -19.06 10.78 -7.17
N LYS A 173 -18.42 10.97 -6.03
CA LYS A 173 -17.09 11.57 -5.89
C LYS A 173 -16.25 10.83 -4.87
N VAL A 174 -14.94 10.80 -5.09
CA VAL A 174 -13.98 10.27 -4.12
C VAL A 174 -13.46 11.42 -3.27
N ILE A 175 -13.37 11.18 -1.96
CA ILE A 175 -12.83 12.13 -0.98
C ILE A 175 -11.66 11.45 -0.26
N ILE A 176 -10.52 12.12 -0.22
CA ILE A 176 -9.33 11.68 0.51
C ILE A 176 -9.13 12.60 1.70
N VAL A 177 -9.02 12.01 2.88
CA VAL A 177 -8.85 12.71 4.15
C VAL A 177 -7.46 12.41 4.71
N LYS A 178 -6.67 13.46 4.98
CA LYS A 178 -5.35 13.39 5.62
C LYS A 178 -5.46 13.99 7.02
N ASN A 179 -5.17 13.20 8.06
CA ASN A 179 -5.22 13.64 9.46
C ASN A 179 -6.56 14.31 9.84
N GLY A 180 -7.68 13.74 9.38
CA GLY A 180 -9.03 14.26 9.67
C GLY A 180 -9.45 15.50 8.87
N ARG A 181 -8.64 15.97 7.91
CA ARG A 181 -8.97 17.09 7.01
C ARG A 181 -9.07 16.61 5.58
N VAL A 182 -10.05 17.10 4.83
CA VAL A 182 -10.17 16.84 3.39
C VAL A 182 -8.92 17.38 2.69
N ALA A 183 -8.18 16.48 2.04
CA ALA A 183 -6.96 16.80 1.31
C ALA A 183 -7.20 16.80 -0.20
N PHE A 184 -8.17 16.02 -0.68
CA PHE A 184 -8.50 15.92 -2.08
C PHE A 184 -9.95 15.47 -2.26
N GLU A 185 -10.62 16.01 -3.28
CA GLU A 185 -11.96 15.63 -3.68
C GLU A 185 -12.04 15.72 -5.21
N THR A 186 -12.63 14.71 -5.85
CA THR A 186 -12.85 14.75 -7.30
C THR A 186 -14.08 13.95 -7.70
N LYS A 187 -14.76 14.41 -8.76
CA LYS A 187 -15.85 13.66 -9.37
C LYS A 187 -15.34 12.31 -9.86
N ALA A 188 -16.04 11.25 -9.51
CA ALA A 188 -15.68 9.87 -9.78
C ALA A 188 -16.95 9.04 -10.05
N PRO A 189 -17.60 9.25 -11.22
CA PRO A 189 -18.75 8.45 -11.59
C PRO A 189 -18.30 7.00 -11.84
N LEU A 190 -19.14 6.05 -11.45
CA LEU A 190 -18.91 4.63 -11.64
C LEU A 190 -19.99 4.06 -12.55
N GLU A 191 -19.55 3.26 -13.53
CA GLU A 191 -20.42 2.40 -14.31
C GLU A 191 -20.34 0.96 -13.79
N PRO A 192 -21.41 0.17 -13.88
CA PRO A 192 -21.46 -1.18 -13.34
C PRO A 192 -20.32 -2.05 -13.86
N ASN A 193 -19.54 -2.62 -12.95
CA ASN A 193 -18.42 -3.54 -13.21
C ASN A 193 -17.27 -2.96 -14.05
N ILE A 194 -17.18 -1.62 -14.16
CA ILE A 194 -16.06 -0.94 -14.83
C ILE A 194 -15.16 -0.31 -13.78
N GLY A 195 -13.85 -0.56 -13.87
CA GLY A 195 -12.87 0.00 -12.96
C GLY A 195 -12.54 1.45 -13.28
N GLY A 196 -12.79 2.34 -12.32
CA GLY A 196 -12.20 3.67 -12.27
C GLY A 196 -10.84 3.64 -11.59
N GLU A 197 -9.88 4.42 -12.09
CA GLU A 197 -8.56 4.58 -11.49
C GLU A 197 -8.22 6.06 -11.29
N LEU A 198 -7.59 6.37 -10.14
CA LEU A 198 -7.13 7.70 -9.76
C LEU A 198 -5.72 7.59 -9.18
N ASN A 199 -4.83 8.49 -9.58
CA ASN A 199 -3.53 8.66 -8.92
C ASN A 199 -3.54 9.97 -8.13
N TRP A 200 -3.31 9.89 -6.83
CA TRP A 200 -3.19 11.05 -5.95
C TRP A 200 -1.75 11.16 -5.45
N ILE A 201 -1.07 12.25 -5.79
CA ILE A 201 0.26 12.56 -5.26
C ILE A 201 0.11 12.96 -3.79
N ILE A 202 0.90 12.34 -2.92
CA ILE A 202 0.86 12.62 -1.50
C ILE A 202 1.58 13.95 -1.26
N GLN A 203 0.83 14.97 -0.86
CA GLN A 203 1.33 16.32 -0.51
C GLN A 203 1.60 16.44 0.98
#